data_AF-A0A212CIB7-F1
#
_entry.id   AF-A0A212CIB7-F1
#
_cell.length_a   1.000
_cell.length_b   1.000
_cell.length_c   1.000
_cell.angle_alpha   90.00
_cell.angle_beta   90.00
_cell.angle_gamma   90.00
#
_symmetry.space_group_name_H-M   'P 1'
#
loop_
_entity.id
_entity.type
_entity.pdbx_description
1 polymer ?
#
loop_
_entity_poly.entity_id
_entity_poly.type
_entity_poly.pdbx_seq_one_letter_code
_entity_poly.pdbx_strand_id
1 'polypeptide(L)'
;MAAGETQLYAKVFNKLKCRSTPSLLDPLLGMGFPAHTALKALAATGRKTAEEASNWLHCHCNDPSLDDPIPQEYALFLCPTGPLLDKLQDFWRESRRQCAKNRAHEVFPHITLCDFFTCEDQKVECLYEALKRAGDRTLGAFPSAVPLVLHSSISYLGFFVDDSPADVIREFAVMFATEASILADCSVKPCTKQLHLTLAHKFYPHHQRTLEQLARAINPGHRCQWTAALYSRDMRFVHYQVGKPRLDWVPHPGNRPAFPLASLLPAEGYDDYVHRCAVSMEQIVSTCPQDGVILVVGHGSALDTCTRPLLGLPPRDCADFAQLVRKIPSLGMCFCEENKEEGKWELVNPPVKTLTHGSNSAFNWRNWIQGN
;
A
#
# COMPACT_ATOMS: atom_id res chain seq x y z
N MET A 1 -9.43 48.68 24.79
CA MET A 1 -8.78 47.41 25.18
C MET A 1 -9.83 46.33 25.05
N ALA A 2 -9.85 45.67 23.89
CA ALA A 2 -10.90 44.72 23.52
C ALA A 2 -10.39 43.29 23.62
N ALA A 3 -11.23 42.45 24.23
CA ALA A 3 -11.12 41.02 24.38
C ALA A 3 -11.11 40.25 23.05
N GLY A 4 -10.68 38.99 23.12
CA GLY A 4 -11.08 37.97 22.14
C GLY A 4 -10.03 36.93 21.79
N GLU A 5 -9.56 36.14 22.75
CA GLU A 5 -8.91 34.86 22.46
C GLU A 5 -9.89 33.92 21.77
N THR A 6 -9.50 33.39 20.62
CA THR A 6 -10.34 32.60 19.73
C THR A 6 -10.48 31.16 20.25
N GLN A 7 -11.62 30.88 20.89
CA GLN A 7 -12.12 29.52 21.08
C GLN A 7 -12.49 28.92 19.71
N LEU A 8 -11.63 28.07 19.15
CA LEU A 8 -11.92 27.29 17.92
C LEU A 8 -12.16 25.79 18.19
N TYR A 9 -12.28 25.40 19.46
CA TYR A 9 -12.63 24.03 19.88
C TYR A 9 -13.78 24.07 20.88
N ALA A 10 -15.01 23.93 20.37
CA ALA A 10 -16.13 23.24 21.00
C ALA A 10 -17.42 23.54 20.23
N LYS A 11 -18.22 22.49 20.03
CA LYS A 11 -19.61 22.48 19.52
C LYS A 11 -19.81 22.35 18.02
N VAL A 12 -19.57 21.13 17.51
CA VAL A 12 -20.57 20.47 16.66
C VAL A 12 -20.73 19.02 17.13
N PHE A 13 -21.50 18.84 18.21
CA PHE A 13 -22.18 17.58 18.50
C PHE A 13 -23.67 17.89 18.53
N ASN A 14 -24.40 17.55 17.46
CA ASN A 14 -25.64 16.78 17.55
C ASN A 14 -26.38 16.62 16.22
N LYS A 15 -26.90 15.39 16.05
CA LYS A 15 -28.02 14.92 15.21
C LYS A 15 -27.75 14.66 13.72
N LEU A 16 -27.06 13.55 13.48
CA LEU A 16 -27.59 12.48 12.61
C LEU A 16 -27.46 11.15 13.38
N LYS A 17 -28.54 10.72 14.05
CA LYS A 17 -28.65 9.34 14.55
C LYS A 17 -28.93 8.44 13.33
N CYS A 18 -27.88 8.02 12.64
CA CYS A 18 -27.95 6.86 11.77
C CYS A 18 -27.84 5.59 12.64
N ARG A 19 -28.59 4.53 12.32
CA ARG A 19 -28.58 3.27 13.09
C ARG A 19 -27.14 2.74 13.21
N SER A 20 -26.68 2.61 14.45
CA SER A 20 -25.29 2.52 14.87
C SER A 20 -24.59 1.22 14.48
N THR A 21 -23.66 1.31 13.53
CA THR A 21 -22.42 0.53 13.58
C THR A 21 -21.70 0.85 14.90
N PRO A 22 -21.10 -0.14 15.59
CA PRO A 22 -20.29 0.14 16.77
C PRO A 22 -19.15 1.08 16.39
N SER A 23 -18.94 2.12 17.20
CA SER A 23 -17.86 3.08 17.00
C SER A 23 -16.52 2.34 17.07
N LEU A 24 -15.79 2.26 15.95
CA LEU A 24 -14.43 1.73 15.91
C LEU A 24 -13.41 2.68 16.56
N LEU A 25 -13.83 3.91 16.87
CA LEU A 25 -12.99 4.93 17.50
C LEU A 25 -12.86 4.70 19.01
N ASP A 26 -13.94 4.29 19.67
CA ASP A 26 -13.98 4.18 21.14
C ASP A 26 -12.91 3.23 21.70
N PRO A 27 -12.63 2.04 21.09
CA PRO A 27 -11.54 1.19 21.54
C PRO A 27 -10.17 1.86 21.45
N LEU A 28 -9.90 2.62 20.38
CA LEU A 28 -8.63 3.31 20.17
C LEU A 28 -8.44 4.45 21.18
N LEU A 29 -9.50 5.19 21.48
CA LEU A 29 -9.48 6.20 22.53
C LEU A 29 -9.25 5.56 23.91
N GLY A 30 -9.86 4.40 24.16
CA GLY A 30 -9.64 3.61 25.39
C GLY A 30 -8.19 3.12 25.56
N MET A 31 -7.46 2.94 24.45
CA MET A 31 -6.02 2.63 24.44
C MET A 31 -5.13 3.86 24.64
N GLY A 32 -5.71 5.07 24.72
CA GLY A 32 -4.99 6.32 24.96
C GLY A 32 -4.49 7.02 23.69
N PHE A 33 -4.88 6.57 22.49
CA PHE A 33 -4.52 7.27 21.26
C PHE A 33 -5.29 8.60 21.13
N PRO A 34 -4.63 9.70 20.73
CA PRO A 34 -5.32 10.95 20.39
C PRO A 34 -6.40 10.74 19.32
N ALA A 35 -7.52 11.48 19.42
CA ALA A 35 -8.67 11.28 18.54
C ALA A 35 -8.34 11.46 17.05
N HIS A 36 -7.51 12.47 16.71
CA HIS A 36 -7.15 12.75 15.32
C HIS A 36 -6.25 11.65 14.72
N THR A 37 -5.30 11.10 15.49
CA THR A 37 -4.45 9.99 15.01
C THR A 37 -5.24 8.69 14.91
N ALA A 38 -6.17 8.43 15.86
CA ALA A 38 -7.07 7.29 15.79
C ALA A 38 -7.98 7.35 14.55
N LEU A 39 -8.54 8.52 14.23
CA LEU A 39 -9.33 8.73 13.01
C LEU A 39 -8.49 8.56 11.75
N LYS A 40 -7.26 9.07 11.73
CA LYS A 40 -6.30 8.86 10.63
C LYS A 40 -6.01 7.37 10.42
N ALA A 41 -5.77 6.63 11.49
CA ALA A 41 -5.50 5.20 11.41
C ALA A 41 -6.71 4.40 10.92
N LEU A 42 -7.91 4.77 11.36
CA LEU A 42 -9.16 4.20 10.87
C LEU A 42 -9.35 4.50 9.38
N ALA A 43 -9.05 5.72 8.93
CA ALA A 43 -9.06 6.06 7.52
C ALA A 43 -8.02 5.21 6.75
N ALA A 44 -6.79 5.06 7.26
CA ALA A 44 -5.68 4.40 6.57
C ALA A 44 -5.90 2.88 6.42
N THR A 45 -6.66 2.29 7.32
CA THR A 45 -6.99 0.85 7.31
C THR A 45 -8.35 0.56 6.66
N GLY A 46 -9.01 1.57 6.09
CA GLY A 46 -10.33 1.43 5.49
C GLY A 46 -11.43 1.08 6.49
N ARG A 47 -11.24 1.42 7.78
CA ARG A 47 -12.19 1.21 8.87
C ARG A 47 -12.66 -0.25 9.00
N LYS A 48 -11.76 -1.21 8.76
CA LYS A 48 -12.09 -2.64 8.86
C LYS A 48 -12.29 -3.09 10.30
N THR A 49 -11.30 -2.84 11.16
CA THR A 49 -11.34 -3.19 12.58
C THR A 49 -10.54 -2.20 13.43
N ALA A 50 -10.81 -2.14 14.73
CA ALA A 50 -10.04 -1.32 15.66
C ALA A 50 -8.62 -1.89 15.84
N GLU A 51 -8.46 -3.22 15.77
CA GLU A 51 -7.17 -3.90 15.89
C GLU A 51 -6.23 -3.55 14.73
N GLU A 52 -6.73 -3.53 13.48
CA GLU A 52 -5.93 -3.12 12.33
C GLU A 52 -5.47 -1.66 12.46
N ALA A 53 -6.37 -0.76 12.90
CA ALA A 53 -6.03 0.63 13.13
C ALA A 53 -5.02 0.83 14.27
N SER A 54 -5.15 0.08 15.37
CA SER A 54 -4.16 0.08 16.45
C SER A 54 -2.80 -0.41 15.99
N ASN A 55 -2.75 -1.52 15.24
CA ASN A 55 -1.51 -2.02 14.65
C ASN A 55 -0.88 -0.98 13.72
N TRP A 56 -1.68 -0.30 12.90
CA TRP A 56 -1.21 0.79 12.06
C TRP A 56 -0.58 1.91 12.89
N LEU A 57 -1.22 2.36 13.98
CA LEU A 57 -0.67 3.38 14.89
C LEU A 57 0.66 2.94 15.51
N HIS A 58 0.76 1.68 15.93
CA HIS A 58 2.01 1.14 16.47
C HIS A 58 3.13 1.10 15.43
N CYS A 59 2.83 0.77 14.17
CA CYS A 59 3.81 0.83 13.09
C CYS A 59 4.26 2.26 12.75
N HIS A 60 3.45 3.27 13.05
CA HIS A 60 3.71 4.68 12.76
C HIS A 60 4.08 5.49 14.02
N CYS A 61 4.39 4.85 15.15
CA CYS A 61 4.64 5.54 16.43
C CYS A 61 5.82 6.52 16.39
N ASN A 62 6.75 6.33 15.46
CA ASN A 62 7.92 7.19 15.23
C ASN A 62 7.80 8.03 13.95
N ASP A 63 6.64 8.06 13.29
CA ASP A 63 6.40 8.90 12.11
C ASP A 63 6.25 10.37 12.54
N PRO A 64 7.19 11.27 12.21
CA PRO A 64 7.14 12.67 12.63
C PRO A 64 5.96 13.44 12.01
N SER A 65 5.32 12.87 10.98
CA SER A 65 4.16 13.45 10.29
C SER A 65 2.83 12.76 10.64
N LEU A 66 2.82 11.89 11.66
CA LEU A 66 1.60 11.21 12.11
C LEU A 66 0.52 12.20 12.56
N ASP A 67 0.92 13.32 13.16
CA ASP A 67 0.00 14.36 13.63
C ASP A 67 -0.37 15.39 12.57
N ASP A 68 0.29 15.40 11.41
CA ASP A 68 0.01 16.39 10.37
C ASP A 68 -1.43 16.24 9.84
N PRO A 69 -2.19 17.32 9.60
CA PRO A 69 -3.57 17.24 9.12
C PRO A 69 -3.63 16.97 7.61
N ILE A 70 -2.90 15.95 7.14
CA ILE A 70 -2.87 15.53 5.74
C ILE A 70 -3.95 14.46 5.54
N PRO A 71 -5.05 14.78 4.84
CA PRO A 71 -6.11 13.81 4.58
C PRO A 71 -5.64 12.74 3.61
N GLN A 72 -6.38 11.63 3.57
CA GLN A 72 -6.24 10.68 2.48
C GLN A 72 -6.94 11.16 1.21
N GLU A 73 -6.43 10.64 0.11
CA GLU A 73 -7.03 10.80 -1.20
C GLU A 73 -7.78 9.51 -1.56
N TYR A 74 -8.99 9.66 -2.08
CA TYR A 74 -9.93 8.59 -2.37
C TYR A 74 -10.28 8.59 -3.86
N ALA A 75 -10.61 7.41 -4.38
CA ALA A 75 -11.27 7.25 -5.66
C ALA A 75 -12.34 6.15 -5.57
N LEU A 76 -13.43 6.34 -6.31
CA LEU A 76 -14.49 5.35 -6.45
C LEU A 76 -14.25 4.51 -7.71
N PHE A 77 -14.19 3.20 -7.52
CA PHE A 77 -14.00 2.23 -8.59
C PHE A 77 -15.14 1.21 -8.63
N LEU A 78 -15.49 0.78 -9.85
CA LEU A 78 -16.33 -0.40 -10.06
C LEU A 78 -15.43 -1.59 -10.38
N CYS A 79 -15.42 -2.60 -9.51
CA CYS A 79 -14.50 -3.73 -9.57
C CYS A 79 -15.25 -5.00 -9.97
N PRO A 80 -14.78 -5.78 -10.96
CA PRO A 80 -15.34 -7.08 -11.27
C PRO A 80 -14.95 -8.10 -10.19
N THR A 81 -15.81 -9.07 -9.95
CA THR A 81 -15.57 -10.18 -9.03
C THR A 81 -15.89 -11.53 -9.69
N GLY A 82 -15.45 -12.62 -9.07
CA GLY A 82 -15.71 -13.98 -9.55
C GLY A 82 -14.96 -14.32 -10.85
N PRO A 83 -15.55 -15.15 -11.74
CA PRO A 83 -14.83 -15.72 -12.89
C PRO A 83 -14.20 -14.70 -13.85
N LEU A 84 -14.82 -13.53 -14.03
CA LEU A 84 -14.24 -12.47 -14.85
C LEU A 84 -12.95 -11.93 -14.24
N LEU A 85 -12.93 -11.72 -12.91
CA LEU A 85 -11.74 -11.27 -12.20
C LEU A 85 -10.59 -12.27 -12.36
N ASP A 86 -10.87 -13.57 -12.24
CA ASP A 86 -9.87 -14.62 -12.41
C ASP A 86 -9.22 -14.57 -13.81
N LYS A 87 -10.04 -14.39 -14.85
CA LYS A 87 -9.53 -14.25 -16.23
C LYS A 87 -8.73 -12.97 -16.47
N LEU A 88 -9.12 -11.87 -15.84
CA LEU A 88 -8.35 -10.61 -15.90
C LEU A 88 -6.99 -10.78 -15.19
N GLN A 89 -6.96 -11.48 -14.06
CA GLN A 89 -5.72 -11.79 -13.35
C GLN A 89 -4.81 -12.74 -14.14
N ASP A 90 -5.37 -13.77 -14.79
CA ASP A 90 -4.63 -14.66 -15.68
C ASP A 90 -4.03 -13.89 -16.87
N PHE A 91 -4.80 -12.99 -17.48
CA PHE A 91 -4.31 -12.09 -18.52
C PHE A 91 -3.11 -11.26 -18.03
N TRP A 92 -3.17 -10.69 -16.84
CA TRP A 92 -2.06 -9.90 -16.30
C TRP A 92 -0.84 -10.74 -15.93
N ARG A 93 -1.04 -11.95 -15.41
CA ARG A 93 0.06 -12.89 -15.16
C ARG A 93 0.78 -13.21 -16.46
N GLU A 94 0.02 -13.53 -17.51
CA GLU A 94 0.58 -13.99 -18.78
C GLU A 94 1.16 -12.84 -19.62
N SER A 95 0.49 -11.69 -19.67
CA SER A 95 1.02 -10.50 -20.34
C SER A 95 2.30 -10.00 -19.67
N ARG A 96 2.41 -10.08 -18.33
CA ARG A 96 3.67 -9.75 -17.64
C ARG A 96 4.80 -10.71 -18.04
N ARG A 97 4.50 -12.00 -18.17
CA ARG A 97 5.47 -13.03 -18.56
C ARG A 97 5.96 -12.84 -20.00
N GLN A 98 5.05 -12.52 -20.92
CA GLN A 98 5.36 -12.45 -22.36
C GLN A 98 5.74 -11.05 -22.87
N CYS A 99 5.30 -9.98 -22.19
CA CYS A 99 5.43 -8.59 -22.65
C CYS A 99 6.09 -7.67 -21.61
N ALA A 100 6.76 -8.24 -20.61
CA ALA A 100 7.34 -7.54 -19.46
C ALA A 100 6.32 -6.75 -18.63
N LYS A 101 6.82 -6.04 -17.60
CA LYS A 101 5.98 -5.27 -16.68
C LYS A 101 5.35 -4.07 -17.40
N ASN A 102 4.02 -3.96 -17.30
CA ASN A 102 3.23 -2.80 -17.73
C ASN A 102 2.66 -2.06 -16.51
N ARG A 103 2.41 -0.75 -16.63
CA ARG A 103 1.80 0.03 -15.53
C ARG A 103 0.41 -0.45 -15.14
N ALA A 104 -0.35 -1.03 -16.07
CA ALA A 104 -1.65 -1.65 -15.74
C ALA A 104 -1.52 -2.79 -14.72
N HIS A 105 -0.33 -3.41 -14.59
CA HIS A 105 -0.12 -4.49 -13.62
C HIS A 105 0.14 -4.00 -12.19
N GLU A 106 0.21 -2.68 -11.97
CA GLU A 106 0.44 -2.06 -10.65
C GLU A 106 -0.87 -1.73 -9.93
N VAL A 107 -2.01 -1.92 -10.61
CA VAL A 107 -3.35 -1.71 -10.08
C VAL A 107 -4.15 -3.01 -10.13
N PHE A 108 -5.38 -3.00 -9.62
CA PHE A 108 -6.35 -4.09 -9.71
C PHE A 108 -7.30 -3.86 -10.90
N PRO A 109 -7.99 -4.87 -11.47
CA PRO A 109 -8.90 -4.63 -12.59
C PRO A 109 -10.09 -3.79 -12.12
N HIS A 110 -10.36 -2.65 -12.77
CA HIS A 110 -11.41 -1.72 -12.36
C HIS A 110 -11.91 -0.85 -13.50
N ILE A 111 -13.07 -0.21 -13.27
CA ILE A 111 -13.58 0.93 -14.03
C ILE A 111 -13.58 2.15 -13.09
N THR A 112 -12.94 3.24 -13.52
CA THR A 112 -12.86 4.50 -12.77
C THR A 112 -14.16 5.28 -12.86
N LEU A 113 -14.77 5.58 -11.70
CA LEU A 113 -16.06 6.29 -11.64
C LEU A 113 -15.92 7.78 -11.28
N CYS A 114 -14.81 8.19 -10.68
CA CYS A 114 -14.53 9.59 -10.40
C CYS A 114 -13.02 9.90 -10.42
N ASP A 115 -12.68 11.18 -10.51
CA ASP A 115 -11.32 11.64 -10.23
C ASP A 115 -10.97 11.39 -8.75
N PHE A 116 -9.67 11.37 -8.46
CA PHE A 116 -9.21 11.37 -7.08
C PHE A 116 -9.66 12.65 -6.35
N PHE A 117 -10.09 12.51 -5.09
CA PHE A 117 -10.53 13.61 -4.22
C PHE A 117 -10.09 13.38 -2.78
N THR A 118 -10.00 14.43 -1.97
CA THR A 118 -9.59 14.31 -0.57
C THR A 118 -10.79 14.25 0.36
N CYS A 119 -10.64 13.56 1.50
CA CYS A 119 -11.63 13.53 2.57
C CYS A 119 -10.92 13.63 3.93
N GLU A 120 -11.37 14.54 4.79
CA GLU A 120 -10.87 14.66 6.17
C GLU A 120 -11.13 13.37 6.96
N ASP A 121 -10.16 12.93 7.75
CA ASP A 121 -10.22 11.66 8.50
C ASP A 121 -11.48 11.54 9.37
N GLN A 122 -11.93 12.66 9.96
CA GLN A 122 -13.15 12.73 10.79
C GLN A 122 -14.46 12.58 10.00
N LYS A 123 -14.45 12.83 8.69
CA LYS A 123 -15.63 12.76 7.80
C LYS A 123 -15.70 11.47 6.98
N VAL A 124 -14.70 10.60 7.09
CA VAL A 124 -14.62 9.36 6.32
C VAL A 124 -15.86 8.48 6.55
N GLU A 125 -16.38 8.38 7.78
CA GLU A 125 -17.61 7.62 8.03
C GLU A 125 -18.82 8.16 7.24
N CYS A 126 -18.94 9.48 7.14
CA CYS A 126 -19.97 10.12 6.32
C CYS A 126 -19.76 9.83 4.82
N LEU A 127 -18.52 9.67 4.36
CA LEU A 127 -18.20 9.27 2.99
C LEU A 127 -18.66 7.83 2.68
N TYR A 128 -18.47 6.90 3.62
CA TYR A 128 -19.00 5.53 3.49
C TYR A 128 -20.53 5.51 3.47
N GLU A 129 -21.16 6.33 4.31
CA GLU A 129 -22.63 6.48 4.29
C GLU A 129 -23.12 7.10 2.98
N ALA A 130 -22.38 8.06 2.40
CA ALA A 130 -22.70 8.63 1.09
C ALA A 130 -22.67 7.55 -0.01
N LEU A 131 -21.65 6.70 -0.02
CA LEU A 131 -21.57 5.57 -0.95
C LEU A 131 -22.74 4.60 -0.76
N LYS A 132 -23.06 4.26 0.50
CA LYS A 132 -24.19 3.39 0.82
C LYS A 132 -25.51 3.97 0.31
N ARG A 133 -25.79 5.25 0.56
CA ARG A 133 -27.01 5.92 0.08
C ARG A 133 -27.11 5.97 -1.43
N ALA A 134 -26.01 6.29 -2.11
CA ALA A 134 -25.97 6.26 -3.57
C ALA A 134 -26.25 4.86 -4.11
N GLY A 135 -25.68 3.82 -3.48
CA GLY A 135 -25.95 2.42 -3.81
C GLY A 135 -27.42 2.05 -3.59
N ASP A 136 -27.96 2.32 -2.40
CA ASP A 136 -29.36 2.01 -2.04
C ASP A 136 -30.35 2.66 -3.01
N ARG A 137 -30.10 3.90 -3.45
CA ARG A 137 -30.96 4.62 -4.41
C ARG A 137 -30.89 4.07 -5.83
N THR A 138 -29.75 3.51 -6.23
CA THR A 138 -29.51 3.05 -7.61
C THR A 138 -29.65 1.54 -7.77
N LEU A 139 -29.73 0.79 -6.67
CA LEU A 139 -29.76 -0.68 -6.65
C LEU A 139 -30.80 -1.29 -7.59
N GLY A 140 -31.99 -0.70 -7.68
CA GLY A 140 -33.08 -1.20 -8.54
C GLY A 140 -32.89 -0.93 -10.04
N ALA A 141 -32.11 0.08 -10.40
CA ALA A 141 -31.82 0.45 -11.78
C ALA A 141 -30.47 -0.12 -12.27
N PHE A 142 -29.59 -0.51 -11.34
CA PHE A 142 -28.23 -0.93 -11.66
C PHE A 142 -28.24 -2.14 -12.62
N PRO A 143 -27.42 -2.14 -13.68
CA PRO A 143 -27.46 -3.18 -14.70
C PRO A 143 -27.11 -4.56 -14.13
N SER A 144 -27.94 -5.55 -14.44
CA SER A 144 -27.72 -6.96 -14.04
C SER A 144 -26.55 -7.61 -14.79
N ALA A 145 -26.16 -7.04 -15.93
CA ALA A 145 -24.96 -7.39 -16.68
C ALA A 145 -24.32 -6.13 -17.25
N VAL A 146 -22.99 -6.07 -17.18
CA VAL A 146 -22.18 -4.98 -17.76
C VAL A 146 -21.44 -5.55 -18.97
N PRO A 147 -21.99 -5.45 -20.19
CA PRO A 147 -21.33 -5.94 -21.39
C PRO A 147 -20.04 -5.16 -21.63
N LEU A 148 -18.98 -5.91 -21.92
CA LEU A 148 -17.64 -5.40 -22.11
C LEU A 148 -17.19 -5.64 -23.56
N VAL A 149 -16.83 -4.57 -24.26
CA VAL A 149 -16.39 -4.62 -25.67
C VAL A 149 -14.89 -4.40 -25.75
N LEU A 150 -14.16 -5.38 -26.29
CA LEU A 150 -12.71 -5.30 -26.43
C LEU A 150 -12.34 -4.20 -27.44
N HIS A 151 -11.44 -3.31 -27.02
CA HIS A 151 -10.85 -2.28 -27.87
C HIS A 151 -9.33 -2.34 -27.82
N SER A 152 -8.72 -2.28 -29.01
CA SER A 152 -7.27 -2.27 -29.20
C SER A 152 -6.87 -1.10 -30.08
N SER A 153 -5.78 -0.43 -29.70
CA SER A 153 -5.12 0.62 -30.46
C SER A 153 -3.60 0.51 -30.29
N ILE A 154 -2.84 1.40 -30.96
CA ILE A 154 -1.37 1.37 -31.06
C ILE A 154 -0.66 1.21 -29.70
N SER A 155 -1.24 1.76 -28.62
CA SER A 155 -0.63 1.69 -27.28
C SER A 155 -1.65 1.55 -26.16
N TYR A 156 -2.88 1.12 -26.46
CA TYR A 156 -3.92 0.91 -25.45
C TYR A 156 -4.73 -0.34 -25.79
N LEU A 157 -5.01 -1.14 -24.77
CA LEU A 157 -5.84 -2.33 -24.82
C LEU A 157 -6.71 -2.36 -23.58
N GLY A 158 -8.01 -2.54 -23.77
CA GLY A 158 -8.97 -2.57 -22.67
C GLY A 158 -10.37 -2.94 -23.13
N PHE A 159 -11.30 -3.01 -22.19
CA PHE A 159 -12.72 -3.17 -22.46
C PHE A 159 -13.45 -1.86 -22.26
N PHE A 160 -14.40 -1.54 -23.13
CA PHE A 160 -15.35 -0.44 -22.94
C PHE A 160 -16.71 -0.98 -22.55
N VAL A 161 -17.46 -0.18 -21.80
CA VAL A 161 -18.86 -0.48 -21.45
C VAL A 161 -19.77 0.14 -22.50
N ASP A 162 -20.78 -0.60 -22.96
CA ASP A 162 -21.80 -0.08 -23.87
C ASP A 162 -22.62 1.06 -23.23
N ASP A 163 -23.15 1.97 -24.07
CA ASP A 163 -23.70 3.25 -23.64
C ASP A 163 -24.85 3.12 -22.62
N SER A 164 -25.79 2.18 -22.82
CA SER A 164 -26.97 2.05 -21.95
C SER A 164 -26.60 1.64 -20.50
N PRO A 165 -25.83 0.56 -20.26
CA PRO A 165 -25.31 0.28 -18.91
C PRO A 165 -24.37 1.37 -18.39
N ALA A 166 -23.58 2.02 -19.27
CA ALA A 166 -22.68 3.09 -18.87
C ALA A 166 -23.42 4.34 -18.35
N ASP A 167 -24.60 4.67 -18.89
CA ASP A 167 -25.43 5.78 -18.41
C ASP A 167 -25.85 5.58 -16.95
N VAL A 168 -26.34 4.40 -16.60
CA VAL A 168 -26.76 4.08 -15.23
C VAL A 168 -25.58 4.11 -14.27
N ILE A 169 -24.43 3.59 -14.68
CA ILE A 169 -23.21 3.61 -13.86
C ILE A 169 -22.71 5.05 -13.65
N ARG A 170 -22.83 5.92 -14.66
CA ARG A 170 -22.52 7.35 -14.53
C ARG A 170 -23.49 8.07 -13.60
N GLU A 171 -24.79 7.76 -13.68
CA GLU A 171 -25.79 8.31 -12.76
C GLU A 171 -25.49 7.91 -11.31
N PHE A 172 -25.08 6.67 -11.07
CA PHE A 172 -24.61 6.22 -9.75
C PHE A 172 -23.40 7.04 -9.27
N ALA A 173 -22.41 7.30 -10.12
CA ALA A 173 -21.26 8.12 -9.76
C ALA A 173 -21.65 9.59 -9.43
N VAL A 174 -22.62 10.16 -10.16
CA VAL A 174 -23.18 11.49 -9.88
C VAL A 174 -23.95 11.53 -8.56
N MET A 175 -24.72 10.47 -8.28
CA MET A 175 -25.43 10.32 -7.01
C MET A 175 -24.46 10.24 -5.84
N PHE A 176 -23.40 9.46 -5.97
CA PHE A 176 -22.32 9.39 -4.98
C PHE A 176 -21.67 10.76 -4.76
N ALA A 177 -21.33 11.49 -5.83
CA ALA A 177 -20.75 12.82 -5.70
C ALA A 177 -21.66 13.80 -4.96
N THR A 178 -22.96 13.74 -5.23
CA THR A 178 -23.98 14.56 -4.53
C THR A 178 -24.04 14.21 -3.04
N GLU A 179 -24.19 12.94 -2.69
CA GLU A 179 -24.28 12.50 -1.28
C GLU A 179 -22.95 12.76 -0.54
N ALA A 180 -21.81 12.59 -1.19
CA ALA A 180 -20.49 12.87 -0.61
C ALA A 180 -20.28 14.36 -0.33
N SER A 181 -20.79 15.24 -1.21
CA SER A 181 -20.80 16.68 -0.96
C SER A 181 -21.71 17.07 0.21
N ILE A 182 -22.85 16.39 0.38
CA ILE A 182 -23.82 16.70 1.44
C ILE A 182 -23.35 16.19 2.81
N LEU A 183 -22.78 14.98 2.86
CA LEU A 183 -22.48 14.30 4.12
C LEU A 183 -21.04 14.48 4.59
N ALA A 184 -20.09 14.61 3.66
CA ALA A 184 -18.66 14.60 3.96
C ALA A 184 -17.92 15.85 3.44
N ASP A 185 -18.65 16.86 2.93
CA ASP A 185 -18.10 18.08 2.30
C ASP A 185 -17.06 17.79 1.19
N CYS A 186 -17.17 16.65 0.51
CA CYS A 186 -16.21 16.24 -0.50
C CYS A 186 -16.59 16.77 -1.90
N SER A 187 -15.63 17.35 -2.61
CA SER A 187 -15.80 17.75 -4.02
C SER A 187 -15.38 16.60 -4.94
N VAL A 188 -16.34 15.72 -5.25
CA VAL A 188 -16.12 14.57 -6.14
C VAL A 188 -16.48 14.96 -7.57
N LYS A 189 -15.58 14.68 -8.53
CA LYS A 189 -15.84 14.87 -9.97
C LYS A 189 -16.11 13.52 -10.64
N PRO A 190 -17.35 13.20 -11.02
CA PRO A 190 -17.67 11.97 -11.74
C PRO A 190 -16.92 11.87 -13.07
N CYS A 191 -16.59 10.64 -13.49
CA CYS A 191 -15.92 10.37 -14.75
C CYS A 191 -16.81 10.77 -15.93
N THR A 192 -16.30 11.68 -16.77
CA THR A 192 -16.98 12.13 -18.00
C THR A 192 -16.51 11.39 -19.25
N LYS A 193 -15.44 10.59 -19.13
CA LYS A 193 -14.90 9.78 -20.22
C LYS A 193 -15.74 8.52 -20.39
N GLN A 194 -15.64 7.90 -21.56
CA GLN A 194 -16.23 6.58 -21.78
C GLN A 194 -15.71 5.58 -20.74
N LEU A 195 -16.62 4.87 -20.08
CA LEU A 195 -16.27 3.92 -19.04
C LEU A 195 -15.51 2.74 -19.63
N HIS A 196 -14.36 2.42 -19.03
CA HIS A 196 -13.47 1.40 -19.52
C HIS A 196 -12.71 0.69 -18.41
N LEU A 197 -12.35 -0.56 -18.68
CA LEU A 197 -11.42 -1.37 -17.91
C LEU A 197 -10.12 -1.50 -18.70
N THR A 198 -9.02 -0.99 -18.16
CA THR A 198 -7.72 -1.06 -18.84
C THR A 198 -7.03 -2.40 -18.60
N LEU A 199 -6.62 -3.06 -19.69
CA LEU A 199 -5.81 -4.28 -19.65
C LEU A 199 -4.31 -3.96 -19.74
N ALA A 200 -3.93 -3.09 -20.67
CA ALA A 200 -2.56 -2.62 -20.86
C ALA A 200 -2.57 -1.25 -21.53
N HIS A 201 -1.61 -0.40 -21.18
CA HIS A 201 -1.47 0.91 -21.81
C HIS A 201 -0.01 1.35 -21.92
N LYS A 202 0.29 2.25 -22.86
CA LYS A 202 1.65 2.72 -23.16
C LYS A 202 2.64 1.57 -23.38
N PHE A 203 2.19 0.46 -23.96
CA PHE A 203 3.04 -0.67 -24.32
C PHE A 203 3.72 -0.44 -25.67
N TYR A 204 4.84 -1.12 -25.91
CA TYR A 204 5.54 -1.06 -27.19
C TYR A 204 4.74 -1.77 -28.31
N PRO A 205 4.76 -1.27 -29.55
CA PRO A 205 4.00 -1.86 -30.66
C PRO A 205 4.26 -3.36 -30.90
N HIS A 206 5.49 -3.85 -30.64
CA HIS A 206 5.82 -5.26 -30.81
C HIS A 206 5.09 -6.20 -29.83
N HIS A 207 4.56 -5.68 -28.72
CA HIS A 207 3.74 -6.45 -27.78
C HIS A 207 2.26 -6.54 -28.20
N GLN A 208 1.81 -5.71 -29.14
CA GLN A 208 0.39 -5.56 -29.47
C GLN A 208 -0.27 -6.90 -29.85
N ARG A 209 0.34 -7.66 -30.76
CA ARG A 209 -0.21 -8.94 -31.23
C ARG A 209 -0.41 -9.94 -30.10
N THR A 210 0.57 -10.06 -29.22
CA THR A 210 0.52 -10.97 -28.07
C THR A 210 -0.57 -10.54 -27.07
N LEU A 211 -0.63 -9.24 -26.76
CA LEU A 211 -1.64 -8.71 -25.84
C LEU A 211 -3.06 -8.89 -26.40
N GLU A 212 -3.27 -8.65 -27.69
CA GLU A 212 -4.57 -8.87 -28.34
C GLU A 212 -4.98 -10.35 -28.31
N GLN A 213 -4.05 -11.27 -28.55
CA GLN A 213 -4.31 -12.71 -28.46
C GLN A 213 -4.72 -13.13 -27.05
N LEU A 214 -4.02 -12.64 -26.03
CA LEU A 214 -4.35 -12.91 -24.63
C LEU A 214 -5.72 -12.31 -24.25
N ALA A 215 -6.03 -11.10 -24.71
CA ALA A 215 -7.29 -10.44 -24.38
C ALA A 215 -8.50 -11.14 -25.01
N ARG A 216 -8.35 -11.73 -26.21
CA ARG A 216 -9.42 -12.52 -26.85
C ARG A 216 -9.81 -13.79 -26.08
N ALA A 217 -8.92 -14.30 -25.22
CA ALA A 217 -9.23 -15.44 -24.36
C ALA A 217 -10.13 -15.07 -23.17
N ILE A 218 -10.30 -13.77 -22.90
CA ILE A 218 -11.22 -13.27 -21.88
C ILE A 218 -12.60 -13.18 -22.51
N ASN A 219 -13.50 -14.11 -22.17
CA ASN A 219 -14.89 -14.01 -22.61
C ASN A 219 -15.58 -12.88 -21.80
N PRO A 220 -16.02 -11.78 -22.44
CA PRO A 220 -16.63 -10.66 -21.73
C PRO A 220 -18.03 -10.96 -21.19
N GLY A 221 -18.66 -12.06 -21.65
CA GLY A 221 -19.97 -12.52 -21.20
C GLY A 221 -19.93 -13.43 -19.97
N HIS A 222 -18.78 -13.61 -19.31
CA HIS A 222 -18.74 -14.32 -18.03
C HIS A 222 -19.66 -13.63 -17.02
N ARG A 223 -20.48 -14.43 -16.32
CA ARG A 223 -21.22 -13.93 -15.17
C ARG A 223 -20.23 -13.38 -14.15
N CYS A 224 -20.39 -12.11 -13.79
CA CYS A 224 -19.60 -11.43 -12.80
C CYS A 224 -20.52 -10.57 -11.95
N GLN A 225 -20.17 -10.42 -10.67
CA GLN A 225 -20.76 -9.40 -9.83
C GLN A 225 -19.81 -8.19 -9.82
N TRP A 226 -20.39 -7.00 -9.77
CA TRP A 226 -19.64 -5.76 -9.72
C TRP A 226 -19.77 -5.14 -8.32
N THR A 227 -18.63 -4.74 -7.78
CA THR A 227 -18.55 -4.08 -6.47
C THR A 227 -18.10 -2.65 -6.67
N ALA A 228 -18.93 -1.69 -6.26
CA ALA A 228 -18.50 -0.31 -6.10
C ALA A 228 -17.70 -0.19 -4.80
N ALA A 229 -16.46 0.28 -4.88
CA ALA A 229 -15.56 0.33 -3.75
C ALA A 229 -14.75 1.64 -3.74
N LEU A 230 -14.64 2.23 -2.55
CA LEU A 230 -13.73 3.32 -2.28
C LEU A 230 -12.34 2.75 -2.00
N TYR A 231 -11.36 3.29 -2.70
CA TYR A 231 -9.95 3.04 -2.42
C TYR A 231 -9.31 4.32 -1.98
N SER A 232 -8.51 4.24 -0.92
CA SER A 232 -7.77 5.36 -0.40
C SER A 232 -6.27 5.18 -0.67
N ARG A 233 -5.57 6.30 -0.74
CA ARG A 233 -4.12 6.36 -0.75
C ARG A 233 -3.65 7.55 0.08
N ASP A 234 -2.47 7.39 0.63
CA ASP A 234 -1.81 8.45 1.37
C ASP A 234 -1.21 9.48 0.39
N MET A 235 -1.63 10.74 0.55
CA MET A 235 -1.20 11.84 -0.29
C MET A 235 0.32 12.07 -0.27
N ARG A 236 0.99 11.71 0.82
CA ARG A 236 2.45 11.85 0.95
C ARG A 236 3.20 10.96 -0.05
N PHE A 237 2.57 9.87 -0.48
CA PHE A 237 3.20 8.83 -1.30
C PHE A 237 2.70 8.77 -2.76
N VAL A 238 1.88 9.72 -3.22
CA VAL A 238 1.27 9.67 -4.57
C VAL A 238 2.27 9.65 -5.73
N HIS A 239 3.47 10.18 -5.51
CA HIS A 239 4.56 10.19 -6.50
C HIS A 239 5.53 9.03 -6.36
N TYR A 240 5.34 8.17 -5.35
CA TYR A 240 6.20 7.02 -5.10
C TYR A 240 5.59 5.77 -5.74
N GLN A 241 6.45 4.92 -6.30
CA GLN A 241 6.02 3.61 -6.75
C GLN A 241 5.84 2.71 -5.53
N VAL A 242 4.58 2.38 -5.23
CA VAL A 242 4.26 1.41 -4.18
C VAL A 242 4.43 0.01 -4.77
N GLY A 243 5.51 -0.68 -4.39
CA GLY A 243 5.67 -2.11 -4.65
C GLY A 243 5.04 -2.90 -3.51
N LYS A 244 4.17 -3.88 -3.81
CA LYS A 244 3.83 -4.90 -2.82
C LYS A 244 5.06 -5.82 -2.70
N PRO A 245 5.79 -5.83 -1.57
CA PRO A 245 6.78 -6.88 -1.35
C PRO A 245 6.03 -8.22 -1.44
N ARG A 246 6.53 -9.13 -2.27
CA ARG A 246 5.94 -10.45 -2.47
C ARG A 246 6.31 -11.42 -1.34
N LEU A 247 6.79 -10.90 -0.21
CA LEU A 247 6.79 -11.60 1.05
C LEU A 247 5.44 -11.31 1.69
N ASP A 248 4.57 -12.32 1.74
CA ASP A 248 3.47 -12.31 2.70
C ASP A 248 4.10 -12.27 4.09
N TRP A 249 4.32 -11.06 4.62
CA TRP A 249 4.70 -10.89 6.01
C TRP A 249 3.48 -11.22 6.85
N VAL A 250 3.34 -12.49 7.20
CA VAL A 250 2.47 -12.93 8.27
C VAL A 250 3.37 -13.06 9.49
N PRO A 251 3.20 -12.22 10.54
CA PRO A 251 3.91 -12.46 11.77
C PRO A 251 3.51 -13.85 12.26
N HIS A 252 4.45 -14.80 12.26
CA HIS A 252 4.17 -16.15 12.76
C HIS A 252 3.76 -16.03 14.23
N PRO A 253 2.59 -16.55 14.65
CA PRO A 253 2.07 -16.44 16.03
C PRO A 253 2.94 -17.10 17.12
N GLY A 254 4.15 -17.56 16.78
CA GLY A 254 5.11 -18.18 17.68
C GLY A 254 6.55 -17.68 17.49
N ASN A 255 6.79 -16.58 16.76
CA ASN A 255 8.13 -16.01 16.62
C ASN A 255 8.64 -15.50 17.98
N ARG A 256 9.37 -16.34 18.70
CA ARG A 256 10.09 -15.96 19.90
C ARG A 256 11.47 -15.43 19.49
N PRO A 257 11.81 -14.17 19.76
CA PRO A 257 13.14 -13.67 19.45
C PRO A 257 14.18 -14.43 20.28
N ALA A 258 15.37 -14.65 19.70
CA ALA A 258 16.50 -15.23 20.43
C ALA A 258 16.86 -14.43 21.69
N PHE A 259 16.70 -13.11 21.60
CA PHE A 259 16.89 -12.18 22.70
C PHE A 259 15.64 -11.29 22.83
N PRO A 260 14.88 -11.37 23.94
CA PRO A 260 13.78 -10.44 24.17
C PRO A 260 14.31 -9.01 24.35
N LEU A 261 13.47 -8.01 24.10
CA LEU A 261 13.86 -6.59 24.26
C LEU A 261 14.47 -6.29 25.63
N ALA A 262 13.92 -6.89 26.69
CA ALA A 262 14.38 -6.70 28.07
C ALA A 262 15.80 -7.25 28.33
N SER A 263 16.34 -8.13 27.47
CA SER A 263 17.72 -8.61 27.59
C SER A 263 18.74 -7.79 26.80
N LEU A 264 18.30 -6.80 26.02
CA LEU A 264 19.20 -5.90 25.29
C LEU A 264 19.67 -4.79 26.21
N LEU A 265 20.97 -4.76 26.49
CA LEU A 265 21.58 -3.78 27.38
C LEU A 265 21.97 -2.51 26.61
N PRO A 266 21.60 -1.31 27.07
CA PRO A 266 22.04 -0.07 26.44
C PRO A 266 23.57 0.13 26.39
N ALA A 267 24.29 -0.53 27.30
CA ALA A 267 25.75 -0.50 27.41
C ALA A 267 26.39 -1.85 27.01
N GLU A 268 25.79 -2.58 26.05
CA GLU A 268 26.38 -3.82 25.54
C GLU A 268 27.77 -3.59 24.91
N GLY A 269 28.70 -4.53 25.14
CA GLY A 269 30.00 -4.54 24.50
C GLY A 269 29.92 -4.96 23.02
N TYR A 270 30.98 -4.69 22.26
CA TYR A 270 31.06 -5.16 20.86
C TYR A 270 31.00 -6.69 20.76
N ASP A 271 31.68 -7.39 21.67
CA ASP A 271 31.70 -8.85 21.69
C ASP A 271 30.31 -9.44 22.01
N ASP A 272 29.59 -8.83 22.96
CA ASP A 272 28.21 -9.21 23.28
C ASP A 272 27.28 -8.96 22.08
N TYR A 273 27.46 -7.82 21.39
CA TYR A 273 26.71 -7.45 20.19
C TYR A 273 26.88 -8.48 19.06
N VAL A 274 28.12 -8.83 18.72
CA VAL A 274 28.38 -9.83 17.66
C VAL A 274 27.90 -11.22 18.07
N HIS A 275 28.03 -11.57 19.36
CA HIS A 275 27.58 -12.85 19.89
C HIS A 275 26.05 -13.00 19.77
N ARG A 276 25.28 -12.00 20.20
CA ARG A 276 23.81 -12.07 20.09
C ARG A 276 23.34 -12.08 18.63
N CYS A 277 24.07 -11.43 17.72
CA CYS A 277 23.80 -11.51 16.28
C CYS A 277 24.00 -12.94 15.76
N ALA A 278 25.10 -13.60 16.14
CA ALA A 278 25.37 -14.98 15.75
C ALA A 278 24.27 -15.94 16.23
N VAL A 279 23.94 -15.91 17.53
CA VAL A 279 22.89 -16.74 18.12
C VAL A 279 21.53 -16.48 17.47
N SER A 280 21.20 -15.22 17.16
CA SER A 280 19.97 -14.88 16.46
C SER A 280 19.90 -15.49 15.06
N MET A 281 21.02 -15.48 14.33
CA MET A 281 21.09 -16.04 12.98
C MET A 281 21.01 -17.57 12.98
N GLU A 282 21.65 -18.24 13.94
CA GLU A 282 21.48 -19.69 14.13
C GLU A 282 20.01 -20.06 14.37
N GLN A 283 19.31 -19.29 15.20
CA GLN A 283 17.89 -19.52 15.43
C GLN A 283 17.05 -19.25 14.17
N ILE A 284 17.34 -18.18 13.42
CA ILE A 284 16.61 -17.84 12.18
C ILE A 284 16.75 -18.96 11.15
N VAL A 285 17.97 -19.42 10.89
CA VAL A 285 18.24 -20.49 9.91
C VAL A 285 17.59 -21.80 10.33
N SER A 286 17.65 -22.17 11.62
CA SER A 286 17.03 -23.40 12.12
C SER A 286 15.49 -23.37 12.13
N THR A 287 14.89 -22.19 12.28
CA THR A 287 13.41 -22.05 12.33
C THR A 287 12.77 -22.04 10.94
N CYS A 288 13.55 -21.78 9.88
CA CYS A 288 13.06 -21.69 8.51
C CYS A 288 13.65 -22.80 7.61
N PRO A 289 13.28 -24.08 7.81
CA PRO A 289 13.86 -25.22 7.07
C PRO A 289 13.32 -25.38 5.64
N GLN A 290 12.59 -24.40 5.10
CA GLN A 290 12.04 -24.49 3.74
C GLN A 290 13.04 -23.97 2.71
N ASP A 291 13.07 -24.62 1.54
CA ASP A 291 13.84 -24.18 0.39
C ASP A 291 13.34 -22.80 -0.08
N GLY A 292 14.15 -21.77 0.16
CA GLY A 292 13.78 -20.40 -0.16
C GLY A 292 14.79 -19.38 0.32
N VAL A 293 14.44 -18.10 0.15
CA VAL A 293 15.28 -16.98 0.57
C VAL A 293 14.73 -16.39 1.86
N ILE A 294 15.57 -16.35 2.90
CA ILE A 294 15.29 -15.62 4.15
C ILE A 294 15.76 -14.17 3.98
N LEU A 295 14.85 -13.21 4.10
CA LEU A 295 15.18 -11.79 4.06
C LEU A 295 15.36 -11.24 5.48
N VAL A 296 16.59 -10.86 5.83
CA VAL A 296 16.90 -10.18 7.09
C VAL A 296 17.04 -8.68 6.84
N VAL A 297 16.05 -7.90 7.28
CA VAL A 297 16.11 -6.43 7.22
C VAL A 297 16.57 -5.90 8.58
N GLY A 298 17.75 -5.30 8.61
CA GLY A 298 18.35 -4.74 9.83
C GLY A 298 19.17 -3.49 9.53
N HIS A 299 20.14 -3.20 10.39
CA HIS A 299 21.07 -2.09 10.21
C HIS A 299 22.23 -2.47 9.28
N GLY A 300 22.99 -1.48 8.80
CA GLY A 300 24.18 -1.74 7.99
C GLY A 300 25.16 -2.70 8.66
N SER A 301 25.28 -2.65 9.99
CA SER A 301 26.08 -3.59 10.78
C SER A 301 25.70 -5.06 10.58
N ALA A 302 24.42 -5.36 10.35
CA ALA A 302 23.93 -6.73 10.18
C ALA A 302 24.50 -7.40 8.92
N LEU A 303 24.91 -6.65 7.90
CA LEU A 303 25.55 -7.23 6.71
C LEU A 303 26.86 -7.95 7.06
N ASP A 304 27.54 -7.53 8.13
CA ASP A 304 28.75 -8.19 8.62
C ASP A 304 28.40 -9.14 9.79
N THR A 305 27.76 -8.66 10.84
CA THR A 305 27.55 -9.46 12.07
C THR A 305 26.58 -10.61 11.92
N CYS A 306 25.66 -10.57 10.96
CA CYS A 306 24.74 -11.67 10.70
C CYS A 306 25.23 -12.65 9.61
N THR A 307 26.25 -12.29 8.83
CA THR A 307 26.75 -13.15 7.74
C THR A 307 28.04 -13.86 8.10
N ARG A 308 28.95 -13.21 8.83
CA ARG A 308 30.22 -13.83 9.28
C ARG A 308 30.01 -15.14 10.06
N PRO A 309 29.02 -15.27 10.96
CA PRO A 309 28.75 -16.53 11.64
C PRO A 309 28.36 -17.65 10.68
N LEU A 310 27.52 -17.35 9.67
CA LEU A 310 27.13 -18.33 8.64
C LEU A 310 28.35 -18.80 7.85
N LEU A 311 29.24 -17.87 7.50
CA LEU A 311 30.47 -18.12 6.75
C LEU A 311 31.58 -18.79 7.58
N GLY A 312 31.34 -19.07 8.88
CA GLY A 312 32.34 -19.62 9.79
C GLY A 312 33.54 -18.69 10.02
N LEU A 313 33.35 -17.38 9.87
CA LEU A 313 34.42 -16.38 10.01
C LEU A 313 34.40 -15.75 11.42
N PRO A 314 35.57 -15.49 12.02
CA PRO A 314 35.64 -14.82 13.32
C PRO A 314 35.13 -13.38 13.22
N PRO A 315 34.61 -12.77 14.31
CA PRO A 315 34.30 -11.34 14.34
C PRO A 315 35.49 -10.49 13.89
N ARG A 316 35.19 -9.33 13.29
CA ARG A 316 36.24 -8.35 12.96
C ARG A 316 36.72 -7.67 14.24
N ASP A 317 37.87 -7.00 14.15
CA ASP A 317 38.19 -5.98 15.14
C ASP A 317 37.12 -4.86 15.10
N CYS A 318 36.79 -4.31 16.27
CA CYS A 318 35.75 -3.31 16.42
C CYS A 318 36.00 -2.05 15.57
N ALA A 319 37.26 -1.61 15.44
CA ALA A 319 37.61 -0.44 14.64
C ALA A 319 37.40 -0.71 13.14
N ASP A 320 37.85 -1.86 12.65
CA ASP A 320 37.67 -2.28 11.26
C ASP A 320 36.19 -2.46 10.91
N PHE A 321 35.44 -3.07 11.83
CA PHE A 321 33.99 -3.18 11.73
C PHE A 321 33.32 -1.81 11.61
N ALA A 322 33.66 -0.86 12.48
CA ALA A 322 33.08 0.47 12.46
C ALA A 322 33.41 1.26 11.18
N GLN A 323 34.57 1.01 10.56
CA GLN A 323 34.93 1.61 9.26
C GLN A 323 34.16 0.97 8.09
N LEU A 324 33.91 -0.34 8.16
CA LEU A 324 33.15 -1.05 7.14
C LEU A 324 31.68 -0.62 7.14
N VAL A 325 31.05 -0.57 8.31
CA VAL A 325 29.61 -0.25 8.43
C VAL A 325 29.27 1.15 7.89
N ARG A 326 30.19 2.11 8.05
CA ARG A 326 30.03 3.48 7.53
C ARG A 326 29.95 3.57 6.00
N LYS A 327 30.41 2.55 5.28
CA LYS A 327 30.41 2.51 3.81
C LYS A 327 29.13 1.91 3.24
N ILE A 328 28.25 1.37 4.09
CA ILE A 328 27.06 0.65 3.64
C ILE A 328 25.95 1.66 3.32
N PRO A 329 25.49 1.73 2.06
CA PRO A 329 24.40 2.62 1.68
C PRO A 329 23.05 2.09 2.15
N SER A 330 22.02 2.94 2.12
CA SER A 330 20.63 2.50 2.24
C SER A 330 20.32 1.42 1.20
N LEU A 331 19.64 0.35 1.63
CA LEU A 331 19.40 -0.86 0.82
C LEU A 331 20.69 -1.53 0.32
N GLY A 332 21.83 -1.34 1.00
CA GLY A 332 22.99 -2.18 0.83
C GLY A 332 22.63 -3.64 1.14
N MET A 333 23.05 -4.57 0.29
CA MET A 333 22.67 -5.98 0.39
C MET A 333 23.90 -6.87 0.39
N CYS A 334 23.81 -7.93 1.18
CA CYS A 334 24.71 -9.07 1.20
C CYS A 334 23.84 -10.33 0.99
N PHE A 335 24.34 -11.31 0.25
CA PHE A 335 23.58 -12.52 -0.05
C PHE A 335 24.46 -13.75 0.25
N CYS A 336 23.98 -14.60 1.16
CA CYS A 336 24.65 -15.85 1.52
C CYS A 336 23.80 -17.02 1.01
N GLU A 337 24.44 -17.99 0.40
CA GLU A 337 23.79 -19.21 -0.11
C GLU A 337 24.44 -20.44 0.54
N GLU A 338 23.63 -21.39 1.00
CA GLU A 338 24.10 -22.65 1.57
C GLU A 338 24.32 -23.67 0.46
N ASN A 339 25.54 -24.17 0.33
CA ASN A 339 25.82 -25.36 -0.44
C ASN A 339 25.39 -26.59 0.37
N LYS A 340 24.24 -27.16 0.01
CA LYS A 340 23.64 -28.32 0.70
C LYS A 340 24.50 -29.58 0.67
N GLU A 341 25.40 -29.73 -0.30
CA GLU A 341 26.28 -30.90 -0.40
C GLU A 341 27.43 -30.81 0.61
N GLU A 342 27.95 -29.60 0.84
CA GLU A 342 29.07 -29.36 1.76
C GLU A 342 28.64 -28.87 3.15
N GLY A 343 27.38 -28.45 3.32
CA GLY A 343 26.89 -27.83 4.55
C GLY A 343 27.58 -26.50 4.88
N LYS A 344 28.03 -25.76 3.85
CA LYS A 344 28.76 -24.50 4.00
C LYS A 344 28.01 -23.34 3.35
N TRP A 345 28.11 -22.17 3.98
CA TRP A 345 27.59 -20.93 3.44
C TRP A 345 28.66 -20.17 2.66
N GLU A 346 28.27 -19.58 1.55
CA GLU A 346 29.14 -18.76 0.71
C GLU A 346 28.50 -17.42 0.39
N LEU A 347 29.34 -16.40 0.17
CA LEU A 347 28.89 -15.11 -0.33
C LEU A 347 28.70 -15.17 -1.84
N VAL A 348 27.50 -14.81 -2.28
CA VAL A 348 27.11 -14.78 -3.68
C VAL A 348 26.59 -13.40 -4.06
N ASN A 349 26.47 -13.14 -5.37
CA ASN A 349 25.92 -11.88 -5.85
C ASN A 349 24.43 -11.78 -5.45
N PRO A 350 23.98 -10.65 -4.89
CA PRO A 350 22.57 -10.44 -4.63
C PRO A 350 21.73 -10.58 -5.92
N PRO A 351 20.51 -11.15 -5.85
CA PRO A 351 19.66 -11.37 -7.02
C PRO A 351 19.08 -10.08 -7.62
N VAL A 352 19.38 -8.92 -7.02
CA VAL A 352 18.95 -7.60 -7.46
C VAL A 352 20.15 -6.64 -7.55
N LYS A 353 20.03 -5.62 -8.40
CA LYS A 353 21.07 -4.60 -8.57
C LYS A 353 21.04 -3.58 -7.44
N THR A 354 22.18 -2.94 -7.20
CA THR A 354 22.32 -1.84 -6.23
C THR A 354 21.46 -0.64 -6.63
N LEU A 355 20.87 0.04 -5.64
CA LEU A 355 20.23 1.33 -5.82
C LEU A 355 21.22 2.44 -5.51
N THR A 356 21.50 3.30 -6.48
CA THR A 356 22.39 4.47 -6.32
C THR A 356 21.63 5.72 -6.76
N HIS A 357 21.52 6.70 -5.87
CA HIS A 357 20.95 8.01 -6.18
C HIS A 357 21.78 9.13 -5.53
N GLY A 358 21.72 10.33 -6.09
CA GLY A 358 22.36 11.51 -5.50
C GLY A 358 21.59 12.05 -4.29
N SER A 359 22.24 12.90 -3.50
CA SER A 359 21.57 13.69 -2.47
C SER A 359 20.62 14.70 -3.12
N ASN A 360 19.42 14.86 -2.55
CA ASN A 360 18.54 15.98 -2.88
C ASN A 360 18.73 17.06 -1.82
N SER A 361 19.24 18.22 -2.20
CA SER A 361 19.50 19.32 -1.26
C SER A 361 18.18 19.85 -0.69
N ALA A 362 18.20 20.20 0.60
CA ALA A 362 17.07 20.83 1.24
C ALA A 362 16.76 22.16 0.52
N PHE A 363 15.56 22.26 -0.05
CA PHE A 363 15.09 23.45 -0.76
C PHE A 363 14.22 24.28 0.17
N ASN A 364 14.68 25.49 0.51
CA ASN A 364 13.87 26.50 1.19
C ASN A 364 13.59 27.65 0.21
N TRP A 365 12.34 27.72 -0.27
CA TRP A 365 11.93 28.71 -1.25
C TRP A 365 12.11 30.16 -0.76
N ARG A 366 12.02 30.43 0.56
CA ARG A 366 12.20 31.79 1.10
C ARG A 366 13.64 32.27 0.92
N ASN A 367 14.62 31.40 1.20
CA ASN A 367 16.04 31.71 1.02
C ASN A 367 16.44 31.79 -0.45
N TRP A 368 15.73 31.10 -1.34
CA TRP A 368 16.01 31.10 -2.77
C TRP A 368 15.46 32.35 -3.48
N ILE A 369 14.26 32.83 -3.08
CA ILE A 369 13.62 34.00 -3.69
C ILE A 369 14.18 35.31 -3.12
N GLN A 370 14.60 35.32 -1.85
CA GLN A 370 15.08 36.53 -1.18
C GLN A 370 16.55 36.87 -1.43
N GLY A 371 17.23 36.15 -2.34
CA GLY A 371 18.59 36.42 -2.85
C GLY A 371 19.47 37.27 -1.94
N ASN A 372 20.37 36.64 -1.18
CA ASN A 372 21.51 37.38 -0.66
C ASN A 372 22.39 37.90 -1.81
#